data_AF-A0A443S1W4-F1
#
_entry.id   AF-A0A443S1W4-F1
#
_cell.length_a   1.000
_cell.length_b   1.000
_cell.length_c   1.000
_cell.angle_alpha   90.00
_cell.angle_beta   90.00
_cell.angle_gamma   90.00
#
_symmetry.space_group_name_H-M   'P 1'
#
loop_
_entity.id
_entity.type
_entity.pdbx_description
1 polymer ?
#
loop_
_entity_poly.entity_id
_entity_poly.type
_entity_poly.pdbx_seq_one_letter_code
_entity_poly.pdbx_strand_id
1 'polypeptide(L)' 'MITQQINLRLILVSGKSKDFLFSPSDSAADIAQHVFDHWPQDWKLTIEGDKYSNFLAAVDKLS' A
#
# COMPACT_ATOMS: atom_id res chain seq x y z
N MET A 1 14.12 7.36 -23.25
CA MET A 1 12.73 7.34 -22.75
C MET A 1 12.77 7.67 -21.27
N ILE A 2 12.00 8.66 -20.81
CA ILE A 2 12.00 9.08 -19.41
C ILE A 2 11.00 8.17 -18.69
N THR A 3 11.47 7.29 -17.81
CA THR A 3 10.61 6.50 -16.92
C THR A 3 10.10 7.41 -15.81
N GLN A 4 8.94 8.03 -16.03
CA GLN A 4 8.28 8.86 -15.01
C GLN A 4 7.74 7.93 -13.93
N GLN A 5 8.43 7.81 -12.80
CA GLN A 5 7.93 7.08 -11.63
C GLN A 5 7.47 8.09 -10.58
N ILE A 6 6.30 7.83 -9.98
CA ILE A 6 5.74 8.61 -8.89
C ILE A 6 6.11 7.93 -7.59
N ASN A 7 6.70 8.67 -6.66
CA ASN A 7 6.95 8.18 -5.31
C ASN A 7 5.71 8.42 -4.43
N LEU A 8 5.11 7.34 -3.94
CA LEU A 8 4.03 7.36 -2.96
C LEU A 8 4.56 6.93 -1.60
N ARG A 9 4.38 7.79 -0.60
CA ARG A 9 4.72 7.50 0.79
C ARG A 9 3.50 7.02 1.54
N LEU A 10 3.50 5.75 1.94
CA LEU A 10 2.50 5.20 2.84
C LEU A 10 2.88 5.55 4.28
N ILE A 11 1.95 6.17 5.02
CA ILE A 11 2.12 6.56 6.42
C ILE A 11 1.13 5.76 7.27
N LEU A 12 1.66 4.98 8.19
CA LEU A 12 0.88 4.24 9.16
C LEU A 12 0.62 5.10 10.40
N VAL A 13 -0.58 4.99 10.98
CA VAL A 13 -0.97 5.71 12.21
C VAL A 13 -0.05 5.45 13.41
N SER A 14 0.77 4.39 13.37
CA SER A 14 1.80 4.09 14.37
C SER A 14 3.10 4.89 14.19
N GLY A 15 3.16 5.83 13.23
CA GLY A 15 4.36 6.63 12.92
C GLY A 15 5.37 5.93 12.00
N LYS A 16 5.08 4.71 11.53
CA LYS A 16 5.91 4.02 10.53
C LYS A 16 5.55 4.54 9.14
N SER A 17 6.54 4.72 8.27
CA SER A 17 6.29 5.10 6.86
C SER A 17 7.13 4.24 5.92
N LYS A 18 6.64 4.07 4.69
CA LYS A 18 7.34 3.34 3.64
C LYS A 18 7.06 3.98 2.28
N ASP A 19 8.12 4.15 1.51
CA ASP A 19 8.09 4.75 0.19
C ASP A 19 7.96 3.64 -0.87
N PHE A 20 7.10 3.86 -1.86
CA PHE A 20 6.83 2.97 -2.98
C PHE A 20 6.89 3.77 -4.28
N LEU A 21 7.47 3.18 -5.32
CA LEU A 21 7.55 3.79 -6.64
C LEU A 21 6.51 3.15 -7.56
N PHE A 22 5.65 3.98 -8.16
CA PHE A 22 4.59 3.56 -9.08
C PHE A 22 4.72 4.24 -10.43
N SER A 23 4.10 3.64 -11.44
CA SER A 23 3.89 4.29 -12.73
C SER A 23 2.71 5.27 -12.63
N PRO A 24 2.74 6.42 -13.33
CA PRO A 24 1.57 7.29 -13.50
C PRO A 24 0.40 6.59 -14.20
N SER A 25 0.65 5.43 -14.81
CA SER A 25 -0.37 4.59 -15.47
C SER A 25 -1.06 3.61 -14.52
N ASP A 26 -0.51 3.38 -13.32
CA ASP A 26 -1.03 2.37 -12.39
C ASP A 26 -2.34 2.86 -11.78
N SER A 27 -3.34 1.97 -11.73
CA SER A 27 -4.64 2.31 -11.14
C SER A 27 -4.57 2.28 -9.61
N ALA A 28 -5.55 2.90 -8.95
CA ALA A 28 -5.64 2.86 -7.49
C ALA A 28 -5.75 1.43 -6.94
N ALA A 29 -6.39 0.52 -7.68
CA ALA A 29 -6.48 -0.90 -7.33
C ALA A 29 -5.12 -1.59 -7.41
N ASP A 30 -4.36 -1.38 -8.49
CA ASP A 30 -3.02 -1.96 -8.67
C ASP A 30 -2.04 -1.44 -7.60
N ILE A 31 -2.12 -0.14 -7.28
CA ILE A 31 -1.33 0.49 -6.22
C ILE A 31 -1.65 -0.14 -4.87
N ALA A 32 -2.94 -0.29 -4.54
CA ALA A 32 -3.38 -0.85 -3.27
C ALA A 32 -2.96 -2.33 -3.11
N GLN A 33 -3.08 -3.12 -4.19
CA GLN A 33 -2.65 -4.51 -4.22
C GLN A 33 -1.12 -4.63 -4.06
N HIS A 34 -0.35 -3.81 -4.77
CA HIS A 34 1.10 -3.81 -4.66
C HIS A 34 1.59 -3.47 -3.24
N VAL A 35 0.96 -2.45 -2.63
CA VAL A 35 1.21 -2.07 -1.23
C VAL A 35 0.88 -3.22 -0.28
N PHE A 36 -0.22 -3.94 -0.52
CA PHE A 36 -0.63 -5.09 0.27
C PHE A 36 0.37 -6.25 0.18
N ASP A 37 0.83 -6.58 -1.02
CA ASP A 37 1.74 -7.69 -1.28
C ASP A 37 3.13 -7.41 -0.68
N HIS A 38 3.60 -6.17 -0.79
CA HIS A 38 4.91 -5.73 -0.28
C HIS A 38 4.86 -5.16 1.14
N TRP A 39 3.75 -5.39 1.83
CA TRP A 39 3.53 -4.88 3.18
C TRP A 39 4.58 -5.43 4.15
N PRO A 40 5.29 -4.59 4.93
CA PRO A 40 6.31 -5.06 5.85
C PRO A 40 5.74 -6.06 6.87
N GLN A 41 6.39 -7.20 7.04
CA GLN A 41 5.93 -8.20 8.02
C GLN A 41 5.88 -7.63 9.45
N ASP A 42 6.83 -6.75 9.81
CA ASP A 42 6.82 -6.02 11.09
C ASP A 42 5.56 -5.18 11.29
N TRP A 43 4.92 -4.74 10.20
CA TRP A 43 3.67 -4.00 10.27
C TRP A 43 2.51 -4.97 10.44
N LYS A 44 2.45 -6.08 9.70
CA LYS A 44 1.39 -7.11 9.87
C LYS A 44 1.26 -7.58 11.32
N LEU A 45 2.36 -7.62 12.06
CA LEU A 45 2.41 -8.00 13.48
C LEU A 45 2.04 -6.86 14.45
N THR A 46 2.11 -5.59 14.02
CA THR A 46 1.76 -4.42 14.87
C THR A 46 0.37 -3.85 14.62
N ILE A 47 -0.24 -4.09 13.46
CA ILE A 47 -1.67 -3.78 13.27
C ILE A 47 -2.49 -4.88 13.93
N GLU A 48 -3.31 -4.51 14.92
CA GLU A 48 -4.40 -5.37 15.41
C GLU A 48 -5.18 -5.91 14.20
N GLY A 49 -5.47 -7.21 14.18
CA GLY A 49 -5.91 -7.96 12.98
C GLY A 49 -7.07 -7.32 12.20
N ASP A 50 -7.88 -6.49 12.86
CA ASP A 50 -8.98 -5.74 12.25
C ASP A 50 -8.49 -4.71 11.21
N LYS A 51 -7.34 -4.07 11.43
CA LYS A 51 -6.81 -3.06 10.49
C LYS A 51 -6.27 -3.69 9.20
N TYR A 52 -5.69 -4.88 9.28
CA TYR A 52 -5.25 -5.62 8.10
C TYR A 52 -6.45 -6.08 7.25
N SER A 53 -7.48 -6.60 7.92
CA SER A 53 -8.72 -7.07 7.30
C SER A 53 -9.49 -5.93 6.65
N ASN A 54 -9.53 -4.75 7.26
CA ASN A 54 -10.16 -3.56 6.70
C ASN A 54 -9.43 -3.03 5.46
N PHE A 55 -8.09 -3.10 5.43
CA PHE A 55 -7.33 -2.72 4.24
C PHE A 55 -7.59 -3.67 3.08
N LEU A 56 -7.61 -4.98 3.34
CA LEU A 56 -8.00 -5.99 2.36
C LEU A 56 -9.40 -5.78 1.80
N ALA A 57 -10.37 -5.55 2.68
CA ALA A 57 -11.73 -5.26 2.26
C ALA A 57 -11.85 -3.95 1.47
N ALA A 58 -10.97 -2.98 1.71
CA ALA A 58 -10.91 -1.75 0.92
C ALA A 58 -10.27 -1.99 -0.46
N VAL A 59 -9.23 -2.82 -0.56
CA VAL A 59 -8.61 -3.22 -1.84
C VAL A 59 -9.61 -3.97 -2.72
N ASP A 60 -10.34 -4.93 -2.16
CA ASP A 60 -11.38 -5.71 -2.87
C ASP A 60 -12.54 -4.82 -3.37
N LYS A 61 -12.85 -3.74 -2.65
CA LYS A 61 -13.86 -2.75 -3.08
C LYS A 61 -13.39 -1.82 -4.21
N LEU A 62 -12.10 -1.83 -4.55
CA LEU A 62 -11.55 -1.00 -5.63
C LEU A 62 -11.52 -1.74 -6.98
N SER A 63 -11.88 -3.04 -7.02
CA SER A 63 -12.10 -3.82 -8.25
C SER A 63 -13.53 -3.72 -8.75
#